data_AF-Q7MRB4-F1
#
_entry.id   AF-Q7MRB4-F1
#
_cell.length_a   1.000
_cell.length_b   1.000
_cell.length_c   1.000
_cell.angle_alpha   90.00
_cell.angle_beta   90.00
_cell.angle_gamma   90.00
#
_symmetry.space_group_name_H-M   'P 1'
#
loop_
_entity.id
_entity.type
_entity.pdbx_description
1 polymer ?
#
loop_
_entity_poly.entity_id
_entity_poly.type
_entity_poly.pdbx_seq_one_letter_code
_entity_poly.pdbx_strand_id
1 'polypeptide(L)'
;MGKWYEEGEGKKFFSHTPSYKALEAPHKAVHDAVLRSVECLRKGDCVAQAEELINNFKNAEENSKRLFEIINQMIDEAENKK
;
A
#
# COMPACT_ATOMS: atom_id res chain seq x y z
N MET A 1 3.53 -5.92 4.55
CA MET A 1 3.67 -6.22 3.11
C MET A 1 3.36 -7.68 2.74
N GLY A 2 3.18 -8.61 3.69
CA GLY A 2 2.79 -10.00 3.37
C GLY A 2 3.95 -10.86 2.86
N LYS A 3 3.67 -12.13 2.57
CA LYS A 3 4.71 -13.15 2.30
C LYS A 3 5.57 -12.86 1.07
N TRP A 4 4.99 -12.26 0.03
CA TRP A 4 5.71 -11.88 -1.19
C TRP A 4 6.89 -10.93 -0.90
N TYR A 5 6.74 -10.05 0.09
CA TYR A 5 7.76 -9.08 0.48
C TYR A 5 8.74 -9.62 1.54
N GLU A 6 8.25 -10.37 2.53
CA GLU A 6 9.12 -10.78 3.65
C GLU A 6 10.05 -11.96 3.29
N GLU A 7 9.57 -12.88 2.45
CA GLU A 7 10.23 -14.18 2.21
C GLU A 7 10.10 -14.72 0.77
N GLY A 8 9.23 -14.12 -0.05
CA GLY A 8 8.90 -14.63 -1.38
C GLY A 8 9.76 -14.07 -2.53
N GLU A 9 9.20 -14.18 -3.73
CA GLU A 9 9.83 -13.74 -4.98
C GLU A 9 10.17 -12.25 -4.99
N GLY A 10 9.31 -11.41 -4.40
CA GLY A 10 9.57 -9.98 -4.27
C GLY A 10 10.93 -9.72 -3.61
N LYS A 11 11.23 -10.43 -2.52
CA LYS A 11 12.50 -10.30 -1.83
C LYS A 11 13.65 -10.83 -2.66
N LYS A 12 13.50 -12.03 -3.21
CA LYS A 12 14.53 -12.67 -4.05
C LYS A 12 14.97 -11.79 -5.22
N PHE A 13 14.01 -11.15 -5.90
CA PHE A 13 14.29 -10.42 -7.13
C PHE A 13 14.51 -8.92 -6.92
N PHE A 14 13.92 -8.31 -5.90
CA PHE A 14 13.91 -6.84 -5.77
C PHE A 14 14.49 -6.32 -4.45
N SER A 15 14.87 -7.16 -3.47
CA SER A 15 15.37 -6.64 -2.18
C SER A 15 16.64 -5.78 -2.27
N HIS A 16 17.32 -5.83 -3.40
CA HIS A 16 18.51 -5.06 -3.70
C HIS A 16 18.24 -3.69 -4.31
N THR A 17 16.99 -3.37 -4.66
CA THR A 17 16.60 -2.08 -5.23
C THR A 17 16.19 -1.11 -4.10
N PRO A 18 16.54 0.17 -4.19
CA PRO A 18 16.10 1.17 -3.21
C PRO A 18 14.58 1.24 -3.06
N SER A 19 13.86 1.14 -4.18
CA SER A 19 12.40 1.27 -4.22
C SER A 19 11.68 0.14 -3.50
N TYR A 20 12.29 -1.03 -3.38
CA TYR A 20 11.69 -2.15 -2.66
C TYR A 20 11.31 -1.81 -1.22
N LYS A 21 12.24 -1.21 -0.45
CA LYS A 21 11.98 -0.81 0.94
C LYS A 21 10.93 0.30 1.03
N ALA A 22 10.82 1.14 0.00
CA ALA A 22 9.88 2.26 -0.03
C ALA A 22 8.41 1.80 -0.19
N LEU A 23 8.16 0.56 -0.61
CA LEU A 23 6.81 0.01 -0.76
C LEU A 23 6.06 -0.13 0.57
N GLU A 24 6.79 -0.36 1.68
CA GLU A 24 6.18 -0.70 2.96
C GLU A 24 5.26 0.40 3.49
N ALA A 25 5.70 1.66 3.44
CA ALA A 25 4.95 2.79 3.96
C ALA A 25 3.60 3.02 3.25
N PRO A 26 3.53 3.19 1.91
CA PRO A 26 2.25 3.36 1.21
C PRO A 26 1.37 2.11 1.31
N HIS A 27 1.93 0.90 1.29
CA HIS A 27 1.14 -0.31 1.51
C HIS A 27 0.50 -0.31 2.91
N LYS A 28 1.26 0.01 3.97
CA LYS A 28 0.71 0.12 5.32
C LYS A 28 -0.40 1.16 5.38
N ALA A 29 -0.21 2.32 4.74
CA ALA A 29 -1.22 3.38 4.71
C ALA A 29 -2.53 2.94 4.05
N VAL A 30 -2.47 2.17 2.94
CA VAL A 30 -3.66 1.58 2.30
C VAL A 30 -4.39 0.66 3.29
N HIS A 31 -3.69 -0.28 3.93
CA HIS A 31 -4.31 -1.18 4.91
C HIS A 31 -4.92 -0.42 6.08
N ASP A 32 -4.19 0.53 6.65
CA ASP A 32 -4.68 1.32 7.79
C ASP A 32 -5.94 2.11 7.42
N ALA A 33 -6.00 2.70 6.21
CA ALA A 33 -7.16 3.44 5.74
C ALA A 33 -8.39 2.53 5.53
N VAL A 34 -8.21 1.38 4.88
CA VAL A 34 -9.30 0.41 4.66
C VAL A 34 -9.78 -0.19 5.99
N LEU A 35 -8.86 -0.51 6.91
CA LEU A 35 -9.22 -1.03 8.23
C LEU A 35 -10.04 -0.02 9.04
N ARG A 36 -9.66 1.27 9.02
CA ARG A 36 -10.48 2.32 9.63
C ARG A 36 -11.87 2.42 8.99
N SER A 37 -11.96 2.34 7.67
CA SER A 37 -13.26 2.38 6.97
C SER A 37 -14.20 1.24 7.36
N VAL A 38 -13.69 0.03 7.57
CA VAL A 38 -14.57 -1.12 7.92
C VAL A 38 -15.01 -1.13 9.37
N GLU A 39 -14.40 -0.35 10.27
CA GLU A 39 -14.80 -0.30 11.68
C GLU A 39 -16.22 0.25 11.88
N CYS A 40 -16.70 1.12 10.99
CA CYS A 40 -18.07 1.61 11.04
C CYS A 40 -19.10 0.47 10.84
N LEU A 41 -18.75 -0.59 10.10
CA LEU A 41 -19.64 -1.75 9.91
C LEU A 41 -19.85 -2.51 11.21
N ARG A 42 -18.82 -2.57 12.06
CA ARG A 42 -18.90 -3.20 13.38
C ARG A 42 -19.75 -2.40 14.35
N LYS A 43 -19.68 -1.07 14.23
CA LYS A 43 -20.42 -0.12 15.09
C LYS A 43 -21.84 0.17 14.60
N GLY A 44 -22.13 -0.09 13.32
CA GLY A 44 -23.43 0.20 12.71
C GLY A 44 -23.67 1.69 12.43
N ASP A 45 -22.61 2.50 12.32
CA ASP A 45 -22.67 3.97 12.28
C ASP A 45 -22.06 4.58 11.01
N CYS A 46 -21.92 3.79 9.93
CA CYS A 46 -21.29 4.24 8.69
C CYS A 46 -21.92 5.50 8.08
N VAL A 47 -23.23 5.70 8.21
CA VAL A 47 -23.88 6.92 7.71
C VAL A 47 -23.42 8.15 8.50
N ALA A 48 -23.24 8.02 9.82
CA ALA A 48 -22.74 9.09 10.67
C ALA A 48 -21.25 9.37 10.42
N GLN A 49 -20.47 8.37 10.00
CA GLN A 49 -19.05 8.49 9.66
C GLN A 49 -18.78 8.73 8.17
N ALA A 50 -19.79 9.09 7.37
CA ALA A 50 -19.68 9.13 5.91
C ALA A 50 -18.53 10.01 5.39
N GLU A 51 -18.27 11.14 6.03
CA GLU A 51 -17.15 12.04 5.66
C GLU A 51 -15.79 11.38 5.93
N GLU A 52 -15.63 10.73 7.08
CA GLU A 52 -14.40 10.01 7.43
C GLU A 52 -14.16 8.83 6.48
N LEU A 53 -15.22 8.08 6.14
CA LEU A 53 -15.18 7.01 5.14
C LEU A 53 -14.66 7.52 3.80
N ILE A 54 -15.22 8.61 3.29
CA ILE A 54 -14.78 9.22 2.03
C ILE A 54 -13.30 9.61 2.10
N ASN A 55 -12.87 10.22 3.21
CA ASN A 55 -11.46 10.61 3.39
C ASN A 55 -10.52 9.41 3.49
N ASN A 56 -10.93 8.33 4.16
CA ASN A 56 -10.16 7.09 4.21
C ASN A 56 -10.04 6.47 2.81
N PHE A 57 -11.11 6.45 2.00
CA PHE A 57 -11.03 5.95 0.63
C PHE A 57 -10.13 6.79 -0.28
N LYS A 58 -10.19 8.13 -0.18
CA LYS A 58 -9.26 9.02 -0.90
C LYS A 58 -7.81 8.74 -0.51
N ASN A 59 -7.55 8.60 0.79
CA ASN A 59 -6.22 8.31 1.30
C ASN A 59 -5.71 6.93 0.83
N ALA A 60 -6.58 5.92 0.82
CA ALA A 60 -6.25 4.62 0.26
C ALA A 60 -5.91 4.72 -1.24
N GLU A 61 -6.71 5.46 -2.02
CA GLU A 61 -6.47 5.67 -3.45
C GLU A 61 -5.12 6.37 -3.73
N GLU A 62 -4.82 7.45 -3.01
CA GLU A 62 -3.57 8.20 -3.14
C GLU A 62 -2.35 7.33 -2.81
N ASN A 63 -2.41 6.55 -1.72
CA ASN A 63 -1.32 5.65 -1.36
C ASN A 63 -1.21 4.45 -2.31
N SER A 64 -2.31 3.96 -2.88
CA SER A 64 -2.27 2.96 -3.94
C SER A 64 -1.56 3.50 -5.18
N LYS A 65 -1.87 4.73 -5.62
CA LYS A 65 -1.18 5.39 -6.75
C LYS A 65 0.33 5.46 -6.49
N ARG A 66 0.73 5.97 -5.32
CA ARG A 66 2.14 6.03 -4.91
C ARG A 66 2.80 4.65 -4.86
N LEU A 67 2.09 3.63 -4.37
CA LEU A 67 2.61 2.26 -4.34
C LEU A 67 2.93 1.77 -5.75
N PHE A 68 2.04 2.00 -6.73
CA PHE A 68 2.27 1.63 -8.12
C PHE A 68 3.43 2.39 -8.77
N GLU A 69 3.58 3.68 -8.47
CA GLU A 69 4.74 4.48 -8.94
C GLU A 69 6.06 3.88 -8.44
N ILE A 70 6.13 3.50 -7.16
CA ILE A 70 7.32 2.85 -6.58
C ILE A 70 7.55 1.47 -7.19
N ILE A 71 6.50 0.69 -7.48
CA ILE A 71 6.64 -0.60 -8.17
C ILE A 71 7.24 -0.41 -9.57
N ASN A 72 6.79 0.58 -10.33
CA ASN A 72 7.36 0.87 -11.65
C ASN A 72 8.84 1.25 -11.54
N GLN A 73 9.18 2.16 -10.62
CA GLN A 73 10.58 2.53 -10.37
C GLN A 73 11.43 1.33 -9.93
N MET A 74 10.89 0.44 -9.09
CA MET A 74 11.55 -0.78 -8.64
C MET A 74 11.88 -1.74 -9.80
N ILE A 75 10.99 -1.84 -10.78
CA ILE A 75 11.20 -2.64 -11.99
C ILE A 75 12.32 -2.00 -12.82
N ASP A 76 12.25 -0.69 -13.07
CA ASP A 76 13.29 0.04 -13.80
C ASP A 76 14.68 -0.10 -13.13
N GLU A 77 14.73 -0.02 -11.80
CA GLU A 77 15.96 -0.20 -11.01
C GLU A 77 16.54 -1.62 -11.16
N ALA A 78 15.69 -2.64 -11.28
CA ALA A 78 16.13 -4.03 -11.46
C ALA A 78 16.59 -4.31 -12.89
N GLU A 79 15.96 -3.70 -13.90
CA GLU A 79 16.29 -3.89 -15.32
C GLU A 79 17.57 -3.14 -15.72
N ASN A 80 17.79 -1.93 -15.20
CA ASN A 80 18.95 -1.10 -15.51
C ASN A 80 20.24 -1.53 -14.78
N LYS A 81 20.19 -2.62 -14.01
CA LYS A 81 21.35 -3.21 -13.31
C LYS A 81 22.13 -4.24 -14.15
N LYS A 82 21.88 -4.30 -15.47
CA LYS A 82 22.65 -5.11 -16.43
C LYS A 82 23.99 -4.47 -16.78
#